data_AF-A0A350YRA2-F1
#
_entry.id   AF-A0A350YRA2-F1
#
_cell.length_a   1.000
_cell.length_b   1.000
_cell.length_c   1.000
_cell.angle_alpha   90.00
_cell.angle_beta   90.00
_cell.angle_gamma   90.00
#
_symmetry.space_group_name_H-M   'P 1'
#
loop_
_entity.id
_entity.type
_entity.pdbx_description
1 polymer ?
#
loop_
_entity_poly.entity_id
_entity_poly.type
_entity_poly.pdbx_seq_one_letter_code
_entity_poly.pdbx_strand_id
1 'polypeptide(L)'
;MSSNIHIQRICQFCRKEFTARTTVTQYCGDDCAKKAYKLRIREAKVEASNYETQKIISKPIEELKAKDFLTISEACMVLSVSRWTLWRAIRNHEFKAGKIGRRTLIRRSDLDKLFE
;
A
#
# COMPACT_ATOMS: atom_id res chain seq x y z
N MET A 1 -38.83 19.48 26.67
CA MET A 1 -39.50 18.17 26.74
C MET A 1 -38.48 17.10 27.09
N SER A 2 -38.47 16.60 28.33
CA SER A 2 -37.57 15.51 28.72
C SER A 2 -38.31 14.18 28.50
N SER A 3 -38.01 13.52 27.40
CA SER A 3 -38.42 12.13 27.22
C SER A 3 -37.54 11.26 28.13
N ASN A 4 -38.13 10.68 29.18
CA ASN A 4 -37.50 9.70 30.07
C ASN A 4 -37.28 8.39 29.31
N ILE A 5 -36.27 8.40 28.44
CA ILE A 5 -35.93 7.28 27.56
C ILE A 5 -34.95 6.40 28.32
N HIS A 6 -35.27 5.12 28.45
CA HIS A 6 -34.39 4.09 28.96
C HIS A 6 -34.33 2.94 27.96
N ILE A 7 -33.17 2.77 27.32
CA ILE A 7 -32.96 1.80 26.24
C ILE A 7 -31.79 0.90 26.64
N GLN A 8 -31.94 -0.42 26.52
CA GLN A 8 -30.80 -1.33 26.68
C GLN A 8 -29.91 -1.28 25.43
N ARG A 9 -28.61 -1.07 25.62
CA ARG A 9 -27.61 -1.00 24.53
C ARG A 9 -26.36 -1.76 24.93
N ILE A 10 -25.59 -2.18 23.94
CA ILE A 10 -24.28 -2.83 24.14
C ILE A 10 -23.19 -1.78 23.94
N CYS A 11 -22.25 -1.69 24.89
CA CYS A 11 -21.12 -0.78 24.82
C CYS A 11 -20.19 -1.15 23.67
N GLN A 12 -19.87 -0.19 22.79
CA GLN A 12 -18.99 -0.43 21.63
C GLN A 12 -17.56 -0.82 22.01
N PHE A 13 -17.11 -0.50 23.23
CA PHE A 13 -15.76 -0.79 23.70
C PHE A 13 -15.68 -2.11 24.49
N CYS A 14 -16.41 -2.22 25.60
CA CYS A 14 -16.32 -3.37 26.50
C CYS A 14 -17.35 -4.48 26.21
N ARG A 15 -18.25 -4.28 25.24
CA ARG A 15 -19.29 -5.23 24.81
C ARG A 15 -20.27 -5.67 25.92
N LYS A 16 -20.32 -4.93 27.04
CA LYS A 16 -21.30 -5.14 28.10
C LYS A 16 -22.60 -4.40 27.80
N GLU A 17 -23.71 -4.97 28.22
CA GLU A 17 -25.02 -4.32 28.17
C GLU A 17 -25.11 -3.20 29.23
N PHE A 18 -25.79 -2.11 28.90
CA PHE A 18 -26.04 -0.98 29.80
C PHE A 18 -27.33 -0.25 29.44
N THR A 19 -27.94 0.39 30.44
CA THR A 19 -29.12 1.22 30.26
C THR A 19 -28.74 2.63 29.80
N ALA A 20 -29.00 2.94 28.54
CA ALA A 20 -28.83 4.25 27.94
C ALA A 20 -30.00 5.18 28.25
N ARG A 21 -29.69 6.45 28.54
CA ARG A 21 -30.69 7.52 28.75
C ARG A 21 -30.97 8.38 27.52
N THR A 22 -30.15 8.23 26.47
CA THR A 22 -30.27 8.96 25.22
C THR A 22 -30.00 8.02 24.04
N THR A 23 -30.56 8.34 22.88
CA THR A 23 -30.43 7.53 21.66
C THR A 23 -29.01 7.52 21.08
N VAL A 24 -28.19 8.51 21.43
CA VAL A 24 -26.82 8.71 20.89
C VAL A 24 -25.71 8.10 21.75
N THR A 25 -26.01 7.56 22.93
CA THR A 25 -24.99 6.98 23.81
C THR A 25 -24.42 5.67 23.24
N GLN A 26 -23.09 5.63 23.12
CA GLN A 26 -22.33 4.53 22.49
C GLN A 26 -21.57 3.66 23.50
N TYR A 27 -21.32 4.19 24.71
CA TYR A 27 -20.48 3.56 25.73
C TYR A 27 -21.21 3.50 27.07
N CYS A 28 -20.89 2.50 27.88
CA CYS A 28 -21.48 2.32 29.20
C CYS A 28 -21.03 3.35 30.24
N GLY A 29 -20.01 4.17 29.94
CA GLY A 29 -19.50 5.23 30.81
C GLY A 29 -18.24 5.89 30.26
N ASP A 30 -17.76 6.92 30.98
CA ASP A 30 -16.64 7.77 30.55
C ASP A 30 -15.33 7.00 30.36
N ASP A 31 -15.07 6.00 31.19
CA ASP A 31 -13.84 5.18 31.07
C ASP A 31 -13.78 4.44 29.74
N CYS A 32 -14.90 3.87 29.31
CA CYS A 32 -14.99 3.18 28.03
C CYS A 32 -14.87 4.17 26.86
N ALA A 33 -15.48 5.35 26.97
CA ALA A 33 -15.35 6.40 25.96
C ALA A 33 -13.90 6.90 25.83
N LYS A 34 -13.21 7.18 26.94
CA LYS A 34 -11.81 7.62 26.97
C LYS A 34 -10.86 6.57 26.41
N LYS A 35 -11.07 5.30 26.76
CA LYS A 35 -10.27 4.18 26.21
C LYS A 35 -10.48 4.01 24.70
N ALA A 36 -11.73 4.05 24.24
CA ALA A 36 -12.04 3.98 22.82
C ALA A 36 -11.43 5.15 22.02
N TYR A 37 -11.46 6.36 22.56
CA TYR A 37 -10.81 7.53 21.96
C TYR A 37 -9.30 7.35 21.82
N LYS A 38 -8.62 6.92 22.89
CA LYS A 38 -7.18 6.64 22.86
C LYS A 38 -6.82 5.52 21.89
N LEU A 39 -7.66 4.48 21.79
CA LEU A 39 -7.48 3.38 20.85
C LEU A 39 -7.54 3.88 19.40
N ARG A 40 -8.58 4.65 19.04
CA ARG A 40 -8.70 5.25 17.70
C ARG A 40 -7.49 6.10 17.30
N ILE A 41 -6.99 6.93 18.23
CA ILE A 41 -5.79 7.74 17.96
C ILE A 41 -4.57 6.86 17.73
N ARG A 42 -4.41 5.80 18.52
CA ARG A 42 -3.29 4.86 18.37
C ARG A 42 -3.36 4.14 17.02
N GLU A 43 -4.54 3.64 16.65
CA GLU A 43 -4.79 2.98 15.37
C GLU A 43 -4.49 3.91 14.20
N ALA A 44 -5.00 5.15 14.23
CA ALA A 44 -4.72 6.13 13.18
C ALA A 44 -3.21 6.43 13.01
N LYS A 45 -2.46 6.49 14.11
CA LYS A 45 -0.99 6.67 14.06
C LYS A 45 -0.28 5.46 13.43
N VAL A 46 -0.71 4.26 13.77
CA VAL A 46 -0.16 3.02 13.23
C VAL A 46 -0.48 2.90 11.74
N GLU A 47 -1.72 3.18 11.34
CA GLU A 47 -2.13 3.18 9.93
C GLU A 47 -1.35 4.22 9.11
N ALA A 48 -1.17 5.44 9.63
CA ALA A 48 -0.37 6.47 8.96
C ALA A 48 1.08 6.01 8.73
N SER A 49 1.72 5.44 9.76
CA SER A 49 3.09 4.91 9.65
C SER A 49 3.20 3.75 8.66
N ASN A 50 2.23 2.82 8.68
CA ASN A 50 2.18 1.71 7.74
C ASN A 50 1.98 2.22 6.30
N TYR A 51 1.12 3.21 6.10
CA TYR A 51 0.90 3.82 4.79
C TYR A 51 2.15 4.52 4.25
N GLU A 52 2.86 5.29 5.08
CA GLU A 52 4.15 5.91 4.71
C GLU A 52 5.17 4.86 4.29
N THR A 53 5.27 3.76 5.04
CA THR A 53 6.18 2.64 4.75
C THR A 53 5.83 1.96 3.44
N GLN A 54 4.54 1.66 3.21
CA GLN A 54 4.06 1.07 1.95
C GLN A 54 4.31 2.00 0.76
N LYS A 55 4.14 3.32 0.95
CA LYS A 55 4.42 4.31 -0.09
C LYS A 55 5.91 4.33 -0.47
N ILE A 56 6.82 4.20 0.50
CA ILE A 56 8.26 4.12 0.22
C ILE A 56 8.61 2.84 -0.56
N ILE A 57 7.98 1.71 -0.22
CA ILE A 57 8.21 0.44 -0.90
C ILE A 57 7.65 0.44 -2.34
N SER A 58 6.51 1.10 -2.57
CA SER A 58 5.81 1.10 -3.87
C SER A 58 6.33 2.14 -4.87
N LYS A 59 6.82 3.30 -4.40
CA LYS A 59 7.46 4.35 -5.24
C LYS A 59 8.43 3.81 -6.30
N PRO A 60 9.40 2.94 -5.98
CA PRO A 60 10.34 2.45 -6.99
C PRO A 60 9.66 1.67 -8.11
N ILE A 61 8.50 1.05 -7.89
CA ILE A 61 7.80 0.27 -8.93
C ILE A 61 7.03 1.19 -9.89
N GLU A 62 6.43 2.26 -9.39
CA GLU A 62 5.71 3.24 -10.21
C GLU A 62 6.65 4.05 -11.09
N GLU A 63 7.81 4.45 -10.54
CA GLU A 63 8.85 5.14 -11.32
C GLU A 63 9.42 4.26 -12.44
N LEU A 64 9.46 2.93 -12.26
CA LEU A 64 9.89 2.00 -13.30
C LEU A 64 8.85 1.84 -14.42
N LYS A 65 7.56 2.03 -14.13
CA LYS A 65 6.50 2.00 -15.15
C LYS A 65 6.53 3.25 -16.03
N ALA A 66 6.91 4.40 -15.48
CA ALA A 66 6.95 5.66 -16.21
C ALA A 66 8.19 5.86 -17.11
N LYS A 67 9.23 5.03 -16.97
CA LYS A 67 10.45 5.16 -17.78
C LYS A 67 10.32 4.46 -19.13
N ASP A 68 10.59 5.19 -20.20
CA ASP A 68 10.66 4.67 -21.57
C ASP A 68 11.91 3.81 -21.82
N PHE A 69 12.99 4.09 -21.08
CA PHE A 69 14.26 3.38 -21.16
C PHE A 69 14.60 2.77 -19.81
N LEU A 70 14.82 1.46 -19.83
CA LEU A 70 15.15 0.66 -18.66
C LEU A 70 16.63 0.29 -18.69
N THR A 71 17.30 0.39 -17.56
CA THR A 71 18.61 -0.24 -17.37
C THR A 71 18.47 -1.75 -17.27
N ILE A 72 19.57 -2.50 -17.44
CA ILE A 72 19.60 -3.97 -17.29
C ILE A 72 18.96 -4.44 -15.98
N SER A 73 19.28 -3.79 -14.86
CA SER A 73 18.69 -4.14 -13.55
C SER A 73 17.18 -3.92 -13.51
N GLU A 74 16.70 -2.84 -14.12
CA GLU A 74 15.29 -2.48 -14.16
C GLU A 74 14.51 -3.42 -15.08
N ALA A 75 15.06 -3.74 -16.26
CA ALA A 75 14.49 -4.74 -17.16
C ALA A 75 14.42 -6.13 -16.51
N CYS A 76 15.44 -6.54 -15.74
CA CYS A 76 15.40 -7.76 -14.94
C CYS A 76 14.26 -7.76 -13.91
N MET A 77 14.00 -6.62 -13.25
CA MET A 77 12.88 -6.50 -12.31
C MET A 77 11.53 -6.59 -13.01
N VAL A 78 11.37 -5.93 -14.17
CA VAL A 78 10.12 -5.95 -14.95
C VAL A 78 9.81 -7.35 -15.48
N LEU A 79 10.80 -8.02 -16.08
CA LEU A 79 10.63 -9.34 -16.68
C LEU A 79 10.77 -10.50 -15.67
N SER A 80 11.19 -10.20 -14.44
CA SER A 80 11.54 -11.20 -13.42
C SER A 80 12.55 -12.25 -13.90
N VAL A 81 13.51 -11.84 -14.73
CA VAL A 81 14.59 -12.69 -15.27
C VAL A 81 15.95 -12.33 -14.70
N SER A 82 16.85 -13.31 -14.69
CA SER A 82 18.24 -13.09 -14.29
C SER A 82 18.96 -12.14 -15.26
N ARG A 83 19.97 -11.40 -14.75
CA ARG A 83 20.85 -10.55 -15.59
C ARG A 83 21.51 -11.35 -16.72
N TRP A 84 21.85 -12.60 -16.46
CA TRP A 84 22.45 -13.50 -17.46
C TRP A 84 21.50 -13.82 -18.60
N THR A 85 20.23 -14.11 -18.28
CA THR A 85 19.20 -14.38 -19.29
C THR A 85 19.03 -13.15 -20.19
N LEU A 86 18.94 -11.95 -19.59
CA LEU A 86 18.81 -10.71 -20.35
C LEU A 86 20.03 -10.45 -21.25
N TRP A 87 21.24 -10.70 -20.77
CA TRP A 87 22.46 -10.59 -21.59
C TRP A 87 22.51 -11.60 -22.74
N ARG A 88 22.00 -12.82 -22.55
CA ARG A 88 21.88 -13.81 -23.63
C ARG A 88 20.90 -13.34 -24.69
N ALA A 89 19.73 -12.84 -24.28
CA ALA A 89 18.73 -12.30 -25.22
C ALA A 89 19.30 -11.13 -26.06
N ILE A 90 20.05 -10.22 -25.43
CA ILE A 90 20.77 -9.15 -26.14
C ILE A 90 21.79 -9.73 -27.15
N ARG A 91 22.54 -10.76 -26.75
CA ARG A 91 23.53 -11.43 -27.62
C ARG A 91 22.90 -12.19 -28.77
N ASN A 92 21.73 -12.77 -28.55
CA ASN A 92 20.93 -13.49 -29.55
C ASN A 92 20.17 -12.53 -30.50
N HIS A 93 20.31 -11.21 -30.31
CA HIS A 93 19.59 -10.19 -31.09
C HIS A 93 18.06 -10.26 -30.98
N GLU A 94 17.53 -10.78 -29.88
CA GLU A 94 16.08 -10.87 -29.63
C GLU A 94 15.44 -9.48 -29.46
N PHE A 95 16.19 -8.49 -28.96
CA PHE A 95 15.78 -7.08 -28.91
C PHE A 95 16.97 -6.12 -28.97
N LYS A 96 16.70 -4.84 -29.25
CA LYS A 96 17.74 -3.80 -29.39
C LYS A 96 18.08 -3.17 -28.04
N ALA A 97 19.37 -3.14 -27.71
CA ALA A 97 19.90 -2.46 -26.53
C ALA A 97 20.91 -1.37 -26.95
N GLY A 98 20.74 -0.16 -26.42
CA GLY A 98 21.65 0.97 -26.63
C GLY A 98 22.65 1.08 -25.50
N LYS A 99 23.94 1.25 -25.82
CA LYS A 99 25.00 1.47 -24.81
C LYS A 99 25.33 2.95 -24.71
N ILE A 100 25.22 3.52 -23.51
CA ILE A 100 25.63 4.90 -23.20
C ILE A 100 26.67 4.85 -22.07
N GLY A 101 27.94 5.06 -22.44
CA GLY A 101 29.08 4.94 -21.53
C GLY A 101 29.16 3.54 -20.90
N ARG A 102 29.01 3.48 -19.56
CA ARG A 102 29.00 2.22 -18.79
C ARG A 102 27.62 1.57 -18.67
N ARG A 103 26.55 2.29 -19.00
CA ARG A 103 25.17 1.82 -18.85
C ARG A 103 24.63 1.28 -20.17
N THR A 104 23.82 0.23 -20.08
CA THR A 104 23.06 -0.30 -21.21
C THR A 104 21.60 -0.01 -20.95
N LEU A 105 20.96 0.65 -21.91
CA LEU A 105 19.56 1.05 -21.89
C LEU A 105 18.78 0.23 -22.92
N ILE A 106 17.61 -0.23 -22.50
CA ILE A 106 16.69 -1.01 -23.31
C ILE A 106 15.39 -0.23 -23.40
N ARG A 107 14.85 -0.08 -24.60
CA ARG A 107 13.56 0.58 -24.76
C ARG A 107 12.45 -0.37 -24.29
N ARG A 108 11.54 0.12 -23.45
CA ARG A 108 10.46 -0.69 -22.88
C ARG A 108 9.59 -1.34 -23.96
N SER A 109 9.23 -0.59 -24.99
CA SER A 109 8.42 -1.10 -26.10
C SER A 109 9.06 -2.25 -26.89
N ASP A 110 10.38 -2.39 -26.86
CA ASP A 110 11.05 -3.54 -27.49
C ASP A 110 10.98 -4.80 -26.61
N LEU A 111 10.82 -4.65 -25.29
CA LEU A 111 10.54 -5.77 -24.39
C LEU A 111 9.07 -6.21 -24.47
N ASP A 112 8.15 -5.26 -24.59
CA ASP A 112 6.71 -5.57 -24.69
C ASP A 112 6.40 -6.38 -25.97
N LYS A 113 7.08 -6.08 -27.08
CA LYS A 113 7.01 -6.86 -28.33
C LYS A 113 7.42 -8.34 -28.21
N LEU A 114 8.13 -8.73 -27.16
CA LEU A 114 8.49 -10.15 -26.96
C LEU A 114 7.28 -10.99 -26.55
N PHE A 115 6.20 -10.36 -26.12
CA PHE A 115 4.98 -11.02 -25.65
C PHE A 115 3.77 -10.76 -26.56
N GLU A 116 3.96 -10.06 -27.67
CA GLU A 116 2.99 -9.93 -28.77
C GLU A 116 3.22 -11.01 -29.83
#